data_AF-A0A7S3YKI0-F1
#
_entry.id   AF-A0A7S3YKI0-F1
#
_cell.length_a   1.000
_cell.length_b   1.000
_cell.length_c   1.000
_cell.angle_alpha   90.00
_cell.angle_beta   90.00
_cell.angle_gamma   90.00
#
_symmetry.space_group_name_H-M   'P 1'
#
loop_
_entity.id
_entity.type
_entity.pdbx_description
1 polymer ?
#
loop_
_entity_poly.entity_id
_entity_poly.type
_entity_poly.pdbx_seq_one_letter_code
_entity_poly.pdbx_strand_id
1 'polypeptide(L)'
;EAATLKEELAVLQGELFAKDKHIKELEEQREALELEMNRSVATAQESLTKALDALSIFTQDDFKGLCDILEPPPALVLAAHALCYLVDHPIGNPSNPSDPGAYVGGGTGSARVPKWWEVKGVLENPHLLGTIGSIDARSEGEGGTVLKYLGEIVAHEHFAVQGDGLGALVVRWLLSLHHAAHTHLVKCAPKRRR
;
A
#
# COMPACT_ATOMS: atom_id res chain seq x y z
N GLU A 1 18.94 -47.01 -41.87
CA GLU A 1 19.02 -46.95 -40.39
C GLU A 1 20.17 -46.07 -39.90
N ALA A 2 21.44 -46.32 -40.23
CA ALA A 2 22.55 -45.48 -39.73
C ALA A 2 22.56 -44.03 -40.26
N ALA A 3 22.06 -43.78 -41.47
CA ALA A 3 21.98 -42.43 -42.05
C ALA A 3 20.84 -41.60 -41.46
N THR A 4 19.68 -42.22 -41.23
CA THR A 4 18.49 -41.59 -40.64
C THR A 4 18.72 -41.21 -39.17
N LEU A 5 19.44 -42.04 -38.41
CA LEU A 5 19.80 -41.72 -37.01
C LEU A 5 20.75 -40.51 -36.89
N LYS A 6 21.63 -40.28 -37.88
CA LYS A 6 22.52 -39.11 -37.88
C LYS A 6 21.76 -37.80 -38.13
N GLU A 7 20.73 -37.87 -38.96
CA GLU A 7 19.89 -36.71 -39.29
C GLU A 7 19.00 -36.33 -38.10
N GLU A 8 18.40 -37.32 -37.42
CA GLU A 8 17.64 -37.11 -36.18
C GLU A 8 18.52 -36.53 -35.05
N LEU A 9 19.75 -37.00 -34.89
CA LEU A 9 20.70 -36.45 -33.91
C LEU A 9 21.06 -34.99 -34.20
N ALA A 10 21.23 -34.61 -35.47
CA ALA A 10 21.52 -33.22 -35.85
C ALA A 10 20.35 -32.29 -35.56
N VAL A 11 19.11 -32.74 -35.79
CA VAL A 11 17.89 -31.99 -35.45
C VAL A 11 17.78 -31.80 -33.94
N LEU A 12 17.95 -32.87 -33.14
CA LEU A 12 17.88 -32.78 -31.68
C LEU A 12 18.98 -31.88 -31.09
N GLN A 13 20.19 -31.88 -31.66
CA GLN A 13 21.25 -30.97 -31.25
C GLN A 13 20.92 -29.50 -31.55
N GLY A 14 20.28 -29.22 -32.69
CA GLY A 14 19.79 -27.88 -33.04
C GLY A 14 18.68 -27.40 -32.10
N GLU A 15 17.73 -28.27 -31.76
CA GLU A 15 16.67 -27.98 -30.79
C GLU A 15 17.20 -27.75 -29.38
N LEU A 16 18.18 -28.54 -28.94
CA LEU A 16 18.82 -28.38 -27.64
C LEU A 16 19.53 -27.02 -27.55
N PHE A 17 20.29 -26.65 -28.58
CA PHE A 17 20.97 -25.34 -28.63
C PHE A 17 19.98 -24.17 -28.64
N ALA A 18 18.87 -24.28 -29.35
CA ALA A 18 17.81 -23.27 -29.33
C ALA A 18 17.15 -23.14 -27.95
N LYS A 19 16.92 -24.26 -27.26
CA LYS A 19 16.40 -24.27 -25.89
C LYS A 19 17.40 -23.66 -24.89
N ASP A 20 18.68 -24.00 -24.97
CA ASP A 20 19.72 -23.43 -24.10
C ASP A 20 19.84 -21.90 -24.28
N LYS A 21 19.75 -21.42 -25.52
CA LYS A 21 19.71 -19.98 -25.80
C LYS A 21 18.49 -19.33 -25.17
N HIS A 22 17.31 -19.94 -25.31
CA HIS A 22 16.08 -19.41 -24.73
C HIS A 22 16.10 -19.41 -23.20
N ILE A 23 16.69 -20.43 -22.57
CA ILE A 23 16.88 -20.49 -21.12
C ILE A 23 17.75 -19.32 -20.64
N LYS A 24 18.87 -19.04 -21.31
CA LYS A 24 19.73 -17.90 -20.98
C LYS A 24 19.00 -16.56 -21.10
N GLU A 25 18.23 -16.36 -22.18
CA GLU A 25 17.43 -15.15 -22.36
C GLU A 25 16.39 -14.98 -21.23
N LEU A 26 15.77 -16.07 -20.78
CA LEU A 26 14.84 -16.04 -19.65
C LEU A 26 15.52 -15.77 -18.30
N GLU A 27 16.73 -16.28 -18.10
CA GLU A 27 17.55 -16.01 -16.90
C GLU A 27 17.95 -14.54 -16.83
N GLU A 28 18.43 -13.96 -17.95
CA GLU A 28 18.76 -12.53 -18.03
C GLU A 28 17.53 -11.63 -17.78
N GLN A 29 16.39 -11.98 -18.36
CA GLN A 29 15.12 -11.27 -18.11
C GLN A 29 14.68 -11.38 -16.65
N ARG A 30 14.87 -12.54 -16.02
CA ARG A 30 14.54 -12.76 -14.61
C ARG A 30 15.42 -11.91 -13.70
N GLU A 31 16.74 -11.88 -13.94
CA GLU A 31 17.67 -11.06 -13.16
C GLU A 31 17.38 -9.56 -13.30
N ALA A 32 17.10 -9.09 -14.52
CA ALA A 32 16.73 -7.70 -14.75
C ALA A 32 15.46 -7.29 -14.00
N LEU A 33 14.44 -8.15 -14.01
CA LEU A 33 13.18 -7.92 -13.32
C LEU A 33 13.35 -7.95 -11.79
N GLU A 34 14.19 -8.84 -11.27
CA GLU A 34 14.52 -8.91 -9.85
C GLU A 34 15.27 -7.65 -9.37
N LEU A 35 16.21 -7.14 -10.18
CA LEU A 35 16.91 -5.89 -9.89
C LEU A 35 15.96 -4.68 -9.87
N GLU A 36 15.05 -4.59 -10.84
CA GLU A 36 14.06 -3.50 -10.89
C GLU A 36 13.09 -3.56 -9.70
N MET A 37 12.64 -4.76 -9.33
CA MET A 37 11.82 -4.98 -8.15
C MET A 37 12.52 -4.50 -6.88
N ASN A 38 13.77 -4.91 -6.67
CA ASN A 38 14.56 -4.53 -5.50
C ASN A 38 14.74 -3.00 -5.41
N ARG A 39 14.96 -2.33 -6.54
CA ARG A 39 15.01 -0.85 -6.60
C ARG A 39 13.68 -0.22 -6.19
N SER A 40 12.56 -0.73 -6.72
CA SER A 40 11.23 -0.22 -6.41
C SER A 40 10.86 -0.39 -4.93
N VAL A 41 11.27 -1.51 -4.31
CA VAL A 41 11.05 -1.77 -2.88
C VAL A 41 11.89 -0.80 -2.05
N ALA A 42 13.16 -0.61 -2.40
CA ALA A 42 14.05 0.30 -1.70
C ALA A 42 13.53 1.74 -1.74
N THR A 43 13.08 2.22 -2.90
CA THR A 43 12.52 3.59 -3.02
C THR A 43 11.24 3.77 -2.21
N ALA A 44 10.38 2.75 -2.17
CA ALA A 44 9.14 2.81 -1.41
C ALA A 44 9.39 2.81 0.11
N GLN A 45 10.34 1.99 0.57
CA GLN A 45 10.77 1.97 1.96
C GLN A 45 11.42 3.29 2.38
N GLU A 46 12.30 3.84 1.55
CA GLU A 46 12.94 5.13 1.83
C GLU A 46 11.91 6.27 1.98
N SER A 47 10.88 6.30 1.11
CA SER A 47 9.80 7.29 1.22
C SER A 47 9.02 7.14 2.52
N LEU A 48 8.71 5.91 2.93
CA LEU A 48 8.00 5.63 4.17
C LEU A 48 8.82 6.04 5.39
N THR A 49 10.12 5.69 5.42
CA THR A 49 11.04 6.09 6.50
C THR A 49 11.13 7.60 6.63
N LYS A 50 11.32 8.33 5.52
CA LYS A 50 11.36 9.80 5.55
C LYS A 50 10.07 10.42 6.08
N ALA A 51 8.91 9.83 5.76
CA ALA A 51 7.63 10.30 6.26
C ALA A 51 7.48 10.03 7.77
N LEU A 52 7.93 8.87 8.25
CA LEU A 52 7.95 8.54 9.68
C LEU A 52 8.90 9.44 10.47
N ASP A 53 10.10 9.69 9.95
CA ASP A 53 11.08 10.60 10.56
C ASP A 53 10.50 12.01 10.69
N ALA A 54 9.81 12.51 9.65
CA ALA A 54 9.15 13.81 9.70
C ALA A 54 8.01 13.86 10.73
N LEU A 55 7.24 12.77 10.88
CA LEU A 55 6.18 12.67 11.89
C LEU A 55 6.74 12.54 13.32
N SER A 56 7.93 11.96 13.50
CA SER A 56 8.55 11.77 14.82
C SER A 56 8.90 13.07 15.57
N ILE A 57 8.95 14.19 14.85
CA ILE A 57 9.18 15.53 15.41
C ILE A 57 7.97 16.02 16.21
N PHE A 58 6.77 15.51 15.89
CA PHE A 58 5.51 15.95 16.48
C PHE A 58 5.14 15.12 17.70
N THR A 59 4.50 15.78 18.65
CA THR A 59 4.01 15.20 19.89
C THR A 59 2.53 14.84 19.77
N GLN A 60 2.03 14.02 20.70
CA GLN A 60 0.59 13.71 20.76
C GLN A 60 -0.27 14.96 20.93
N ASP A 61 0.24 16.00 21.60
CA ASP A 61 -0.50 17.25 21.78
C ASP A 61 -0.61 18.05 20.47
N ASP A 62 0.38 17.94 19.57
CA ASP A 62 0.28 18.51 18.22
C ASP A 62 -0.83 17.84 17.40
N PHE A 63 -0.99 16.51 17.54
CA PHE A 63 -2.09 15.78 16.91
C PHE A 63 -3.44 16.19 17.49
N LYS A 64 -3.55 16.35 18.82
CA LYS A 64 -4.77 16.87 19.45
C LYS A 64 -5.10 18.29 18.97
N GLY A 65 -4.10 19.13 18.74
CA GLY A 65 -4.30 20.48 18.21
C GLY A 65 -5.00 20.50 16.84
N LEU A 66 -4.94 19.42 16.06
CA LEU A 66 -5.70 19.31 14.82
C LEU A 66 -7.21 19.16 15.06
N CYS A 67 -7.65 18.63 16.22
CA CYS A 67 -9.07 18.44 16.55
C CYS A 67 -9.85 19.76 16.70
N ASP A 68 -9.13 20.84 17.00
CA ASP A 68 -9.67 22.19 17.18
C ASP A 68 -9.93 22.91 15.84
N ILE A 69 -9.50 22.31 14.72
CA ILE A 69 -9.81 22.84 13.39
C ILE A 69 -11.31 22.73 13.14
N LEU A 70 -11.97 23.89 12.99
CA LEU A 70 -13.41 23.97 12.74
C LEU A 70 -13.78 23.40 11.37
N GLU A 71 -12.99 23.73 10.35
CA GLU A 71 -13.17 23.31 8.96
C GLU A 71 -11.86 22.70 8.42
N PRO A 72 -11.63 21.40 8.64
CA PRO A 72 -10.42 20.74 8.16
C PRO A 72 -10.44 20.58 6.64
N PRO A 73 -9.27 20.58 5.98
CA PRO A 73 -9.16 20.18 4.59
C PRO A 73 -9.71 18.76 4.37
N PRO A 74 -10.39 18.47 3.25
CA PRO A 74 -10.92 17.14 2.96
C PRO A 74 -9.86 16.03 3.02
N ALA A 75 -8.63 16.32 2.58
CA ALA A 75 -7.51 15.39 2.67
C ALA A 75 -7.19 14.99 4.12
N LEU A 76 -7.28 15.93 5.07
CA LEU A 76 -7.07 15.66 6.49
C LEU A 76 -8.20 14.81 7.08
N VAL A 77 -9.45 15.06 6.68
CA VAL A 77 -10.60 14.26 7.10
C VAL A 77 -10.45 12.81 6.63
N LEU A 78 -10.08 12.62 5.37
CA LEU A 78 -9.82 11.31 4.79
C LEU A 78 -8.59 10.63 5.43
N ALA A 79 -7.56 11.40 5.79
CA ALA A 79 -6.40 10.87 6.50
C ALA A 79 -6.76 10.39 7.92
N ALA A 80 -7.54 11.18 8.66
CA ALA A 80 -8.06 10.76 9.96
C ALA A 80 -8.95 9.51 9.84
N HIS A 81 -9.78 9.45 8.79
CA HIS A 81 -10.58 8.25 8.49
C HIS A 81 -9.72 7.01 8.26
N ALA A 82 -8.64 7.12 7.48
CA ALA A 82 -7.69 6.03 7.27
C ALA A 82 -7.01 5.59 8.57
N LEU A 83 -6.65 6.55 9.44
CA LEU A 83 -6.09 6.25 10.76
C LEU A 83 -7.05 5.47 11.65
N CYS A 84 -8.36 5.70 11.57
CA CYS A 84 -9.35 4.93 12.35
C CYS A 84 -9.28 3.44 12.04
N TYR A 85 -9.02 3.05 10.78
CA TYR A 85 -8.84 1.65 10.40
C TYR A 85 -7.50 1.08 10.84
N LEU A 86 -6.45 1.90 10.89
CA LEU A 86 -5.10 1.47 11.25
C LEU A 86 -4.91 1.30 12.77
N VAL A 87 -5.70 1.98 13.59
CA VAL A 87 -5.58 1.99 15.06
C VAL A 87 -6.62 1.07 15.72
N ASP A 88 -7.26 0.17 14.97
CA ASP A 88 -8.37 -0.70 15.46
C ASP A 88 -9.45 0.11 16.21
N HIS A 89 -9.72 1.32 15.74
CA HIS A 89 -10.84 2.16 16.16
C HIS A 89 -11.78 2.42 14.97
N PRO A 90 -12.33 1.36 14.34
CA PRO A 90 -13.15 1.52 13.16
C PRO A 90 -14.42 2.30 13.52
N ILE A 91 -14.64 3.40 12.83
CA ILE A 91 -15.95 4.06 12.83
C ILE A 91 -16.84 3.26 11.89
N GLY A 92 -17.87 2.64 12.46
CA GLY A 92 -18.71 1.68 11.75
C GLY A 92 -18.10 0.28 11.77
N ASN A 93 -18.91 -0.70 12.13
CA ASN A 93 -18.50 -2.09 12.24
C ASN A 93 -18.29 -2.71 10.84
N PRO A 94 -17.09 -3.18 10.47
CA PRO A 94 -16.84 -3.79 9.17
C PRO A 94 -17.63 -5.10 8.95
N SER A 95 -18.31 -5.62 9.98
CA SER A 95 -19.06 -6.89 9.96
C SER A 95 -20.60 -6.71 10.05
N ASN A 96 -21.13 -5.48 10.14
CA ASN A 96 -22.57 -5.26 10.38
C ASN A 96 -23.24 -4.40 9.29
N PRO A 97 -24.00 -4.99 8.35
CA PRO A 97 -24.66 -4.27 7.26
C PRO A 97 -25.89 -3.44 7.69
N SER A 98 -26.22 -3.42 8.98
CA SER A 98 -27.38 -2.69 9.53
C SER A 98 -27.04 -1.32 10.12
N ASP A 99 -25.77 -0.94 10.15
CA ASP A 99 -25.30 0.35 10.64
C ASP A 99 -24.88 1.24 9.44
N PRO A 100 -25.60 2.34 9.14
CA PRO A 100 -25.38 3.13 7.92
C PRO A 100 -24.04 3.91 7.89
N GLY A 101 -23.14 3.67 8.85
CA GLY A 101 -21.74 4.13 8.82
C GLY A 101 -20.74 3.10 8.28
N ALA A 102 -21.16 1.86 8.03
CA ALA A 102 -20.28 0.79 7.56
C ALA A 102 -20.19 0.78 6.03
N TYR A 103 -19.00 1.07 5.53
CA TYR A 103 -18.63 1.00 4.12
C TYR A 103 -18.60 -0.47 3.67
N VAL A 104 -19.77 -1.03 3.31
CA VAL A 104 -19.88 -2.33 2.62
C VAL A 104 -20.13 -2.05 1.14
N GLY A 105 -19.11 -2.37 0.34
CA GLY A 105 -19.06 -2.05 -1.08
C GLY A 105 -20.03 -2.83 -1.97
N GLY A 106 -20.05 -2.42 -3.25
CA GLY A 106 -20.75 -3.13 -4.32
C GLY A 106 -21.50 -2.18 -5.25
N GLY A 107 -20.79 -1.60 -6.22
CA GLY A 107 -21.40 -0.89 -7.34
C GLY A 107 -21.28 0.63 -7.25
N THR A 108 -20.41 1.20 -8.09
CA THR A 108 -20.47 2.56 -8.68
C THR A 108 -20.83 3.78 -7.79
N GLY A 109 -20.88 3.65 -6.47
CA GLY A 109 -21.25 4.70 -5.53
C GLY A 109 -20.01 5.40 -4.99
N SER A 110 -19.94 6.71 -5.23
CA SER A 110 -18.89 7.59 -4.70
C SER A 110 -18.66 7.36 -3.21
N ALA A 111 -17.39 7.22 -2.83
CA ALA A 111 -16.99 7.13 -1.43
C ALA A 111 -17.52 8.33 -0.66
N ARG A 112 -18.36 8.11 0.36
CA ARG A 112 -18.76 9.21 1.24
C ARG A 112 -17.54 9.67 2.03
N VAL A 113 -17.14 10.93 1.88
CA VAL A 113 -16.22 11.59 2.82
C VAL A 113 -16.93 11.68 4.18
N PRO A 114 -16.35 11.11 5.26
CA PRO A 114 -16.96 11.20 6.59
C PRO A 114 -16.97 12.65 7.08
N LYS A 115 -17.83 12.95 8.04
CA LYS A 115 -17.85 14.26 8.70
C LYS A 115 -16.68 14.33 9.68
N TRP A 116 -16.10 15.51 9.84
CA TRP A 116 -14.93 15.70 10.70
C TRP A 116 -15.11 15.19 12.14
N TRP A 117 -16.27 15.47 12.75
CA TRP A 117 -16.58 15.02 14.10
C TRP A 117 -16.71 13.49 14.24
N GLU A 118 -16.94 12.77 13.14
CA GLU A 118 -16.98 11.29 13.14
C GLU A 118 -15.55 10.75 13.34
N VAL A 119 -14.53 11.40 12.75
CA VAL A 119 -13.17 10.86 12.65
C VAL A 119 -12.14 11.52 13.57
N LYS A 120 -12.35 12.75 14.01
CA LYS A 120 -11.31 13.51 14.74
C LYS A 120 -10.85 12.87 16.05
N GLY A 121 -11.70 12.07 16.70
CA GLY A 121 -11.36 11.39 17.96
C GLY A 121 -10.16 10.46 17.85
N VAL A 122 -9.83 9.96 16.66
CA VAL A 122 -8.62 9.14 16.45
C VAL A 122 -7.33 9.92 16.77
N LEU A 123 -7.33 11.24 16.57
CA LEU A 123 -6.17 12.11 16.81
C LEU A 123 -5.94 12.37 18.31
N GLU A 124 -6.94 12.09 19.13
CA GLU A 124 -6.84 12.17 20.60
C GLU A 124 -6.31 10.86 21.20
N ASN A 125 -6.23 9.78 20.42
CA ASN A 125 -5.79 8.48 20.90
C ASN A 125 -4.32 8.53 21.35
N PRO A 126 -4.01 8.29 22.64
CA PRO A 126 -2.64 8.39 23.17
C PRO A 126 -1.67 7.35 22.60
N HIS A 127 -2.19 6.32 21.95
CA HIS A 127 -1.39 5.28 21.30
C HIS A 127 -1.18 5.53 19.81
N LEU A 128 -1.78 6.58 19.23
CA LEU A 128 -1.72 6.86 17.79
C LEU A 128 -0.30 6.89 17.24
N LEU A 129 0.60 7.65 17.87
CA LEU A 129 2.00 7.75 17.46
C LEU A 129 2.73 6.40 17.56
N GLY A 130 2.43 5.63 18.61
CA GLY A 130 2.96 4.28 18.77
C GLY A 130 2.52 3.36 17.64
N THR A 131 1.23 3.41 17.28
CA THR A 131 0.66 2.65 16.16
C THR A 131 1.26 3.06 14.83
N ILE A 132 1.34 4.37 14.53
CA ILE A 132 1.95 4.91 13.30
C ILE A 132 3.39 4.39 13.15
N GLY A 133 4.17 4.40 14.23
CA GLY A 133 5.55 3.93 14.24
C GLY A 133 5.71 2.40 14.17
N SER A 134 4.69 1.64 14.57
CA SER A 134 4.74 0.17 14.59
C SER A 134 4.19 -0.52 13.35
N ILE A 135 3.47 0.20 12.48
CA ILE A 135 2.88 -0.38 11.26
C ILE A 135 3.99 -0.80 10.30
N ASP A 136 4.06 -2.11 10.04
CA ASP A 136 4.92 -2.67 9.00
C ASP A 136 4.10 -2.85 7.71
N ALA A 137 4.56 -2.20 6.63
CA ALA A 137 3.97 -2.34 5.31
C ALA A 137 3.96 -3.79 4.80
N ARG A 138 4.81 -4.67 5.35
CA ARG A 138 4.84 -6.10 5.02
C ARG A 138 3.72 -6.90 5.70
N SER A 139 3.38 -6.61 6.96
CA SER A 139 2.34 -7.35 7.69
C SER A 139 0.94 -7.02 7.18
N GLU A 140 0.73 -5.78 6.72
CA GLU A 140 -0.53 -5.34 6.11
C GLU A 140 -0.76 -5.96 4.72
N GLY A 141 0.33 -6.36 4.05
CA GLY A 141 0.33 -6.91 2.71
C GLY A 141 -0.46 -8.22 2.57
N GLU A 142 -0.31 -9.18 3.47
CA GLU A 142 -0.74 -10.57 3.21
C GLU A 142 -2.27 -10.82 3.14
N GLY A 143 -3.11 -9.80 3.36
CA GLY A 143 -4.56 -9.94 3.17
C GLY A 143 -5.42 -8.95 3.95
N GLY A 144 -4.87 -7.80 4.36
CA GLY A 144 -5.57 -6.85 5.22
C GLY A 144 -6.66 -6.07 4.48
N THR A 145 -7.91 -6.24 4.92
CA THR A 145 -9.04 -5.34 4.65
C THR A 145 -8.65 -3.85 4.71
N VAL A 146 -7.70 -3.51 5.59
CA VAL A 146 -7.10 -2.19 5.80
C VAL A 146 -6.42 -1.63 4.54
N LEU A 147 -5.60 -2.40 3.81
CA LEU A 147 -4.92 -1.90 2.60
C LEU A 147 -5.88 -1.63 1.44
N LYS A 148 -6.94 -2.44 1.34
CA LYS A 148 -7.99 -2.22 0.34
C LYS A 148 -8.70 -0.90 0.61
N TYR A 149 -9.11 -0.66 1.86
CA TYR A 149 -9.72 0.61 2.27
C TYR A 149 -8.75 1.79 2.10
N LEU A 150 -7.48 1.61 2.47
CA LEU A 150 -6.46 2.64 2.26
C LEU A 150 -6.31 2.98 0.78
N GLY A 151 -6.35 1.99 -0.11
CA GLY A 151 -6.33 2.21 -1.56
C GLY A 151 -7.54 3.00 -2.07
N GLU A 152 -8.74 2.72 -1.55
CA GLU A 152 -9.96 3.48 -1.91
C GLU A 152 -9.89 4.94 -1.42
N ILE A 153 -9.37 5.17 -0.21
CA ILE A 153 -9.18 6.52 0.34
C ILE A 153 -8.11 7.28 -0.44
N VAL A 154 -6.97 6.64 -0.73
CA VAL A 154 -5.86 7.24 -1.48
C VAL A 154 -6.27 7.57 -2.92
N ALA A 155 -7.16 6.79 -3.52
CA ALA A 155 -7.69 7.06 -4.86
C ALA A 155 -8.74 8.18 -4.90
N HIS A 156 -9.17 8.72 -3.75
CA HIS A 156 -10.16 9.79 -3.71
C HIS A 156 -9.61 11.08 -4.30
N GLU A 157 -10.40 11.80 -5.11
CA GLU A 157 -9.99 13.03 -5.81
C GLU A 157 -9.55 14.18 -4.89
N HIS A 158 -9.89 14.08 -3.61
CA HIS A 158 -9.60 15.07 -2.57
C HIS A 158 -8.43 14.62 -1.68
N PHE A 159 -7.89 13.42 -1.89
CA PHE A 159 -6.76 12.89 -1.14
C PHE A 159 -5.45 13.30 -1.82
N ALA A 160 -5.13 14.58 -1.71
CA ALA A 160 -3.88 15.15 -2.20
C ALA A 160 -3.10 15.79 -1.04
N VAL A 161 -1.77 15.70 -1.10
CA VAL A 161 -0.91 16.45 -0.18
C VAL A 161 -1.08 17.93 -0.48
N GLN A 162 -1.70 18.67 0.44
CA GLN A 162 -1.92 20.10 0.32
C GLN A 162 -1.34 20.81 1.56
N GLY A 163 -0.53 21.85 1.31
CA GLY A 163 0.11 22.65 2.35
C GLY A 163 1.34 21.98 2.99
N ASP A 164 1.90 22.69 3.98
CA ASP A 164 3.10 22.29 4.72
C ASP A 164 2.76 22.31 6.22
N GLY A 165 2.53 21.13 6.80
CA GLY A 165 2.15 20.98 8.20
C GLY A 165 1.84 19.54 8.58
N LEU A 166 1.48 19.31 9.85
CA LEU A 166 1.24 17.96 10.39
C LEU A 166 0.22 17.17 9.56
N GLY A 167 -0.91 17.79 9.19
CA GLY A 167 -1.92 17.14 8.36
C GLY A 167 -1.39 16.68 7.00
N ALA A 168 -0.55 17.49 6.35
CA ALA A 168 0.07 17.14 5.07
C ALA A 168 1.09 16.00 5.22
N LEU A 169 1.82 15.95 6.35
CA LEU A 169 2.75 14.87 6.65
C LEU A 169 2.02 13.55 6.90
N VAL A 170 0.88 13.57 7.59
CA VAL A 170 0.04 12.37 7.77
C VAL A 170 -0.45 11.84 6.42
N VAL A 171 -0.94 12.72 5.52
CA VAL A 171 -1.35 12.31 4.17
C VAL A 171 -0.16 11.70 3.41
N ARG A 172 1.03 12.34 3.47
CA ARG A 172 2.24 11.84 2.79
C ARG A 172 2.70 10.49 3.33
N TRP A 173 2.59 10.28 4.63
CA TRP A 173 2.88 9.00 5.27
C TRP A 173 1.91 7.91 4.80
N LEU A 174 0.60 8.17 4.79
CA LEU A 174 -0.41 7.22 4.28
C LEU A 174 -0.17 6.84 2.81
N LEU A 175 0.18 7.80 1.97
CA LEU A 175 0.56 7.55 0.56
C LEU A 175 1.80 6.66 0.46
N SER A 176 2.82 6.93 1.27
CA SER A 176 4.06 6.14 1.29
C SER A 176 3.82 4.73 1.81
N LEU A 177 2.96 4.59 2.83
CA LEU A 177 2.54 3.30 3.38
C LEU A 177 1.80 2.49 2.33
N HIS A 178 0.81 3.09 1.66
CA HIS A 178 0.08 2.44 0.58
C HIS A 178 1.02 2.00 -0.56
N HIS A 179 1.93 2.88 -0.98
CA HIS A 179 2.90 2.57 -2.03
C HIS A 179 3.86 1.43 -1.64
N ALA A 180 4.39 1.45 -0.41
CA ALA A 180 5.26 0.40 0.11
C ALA A 180 4.53 -0.94 0.20
N ALA A 181 3.32 -0.94 0.77
CA ALA A 181 2.51 -2.13 0.92
C ALA A 181 2.10 -2.72 -0.44
N HIS A 182 1.67 -1.88 -1.40
CA HIS A 182 1.36 -2.31 -2.76
C HIS A 182 2.60 -2.87 -3.49
N THR A 183 3.77 -2.27 -3.28
CA THR A 183 5.03 -2.75 -3.88
C THR A 183 5.45 -4.11 -3.31
N HIS A 184 5.33 -4.31 -1.99
CA HIS A 184 5.55 -5.62 -1.36
C HIS A 184 4.53 -6.66 -1.84
N LEU A 185 3.26 -6.29 -1.92
CA LEU A 185 2.19 -7.19 -2.34
C LEU A 185 2.26 -7.64 -3.80
N VAL A 186 2.40 -6.68 -4.72
CA VAL A 186 2.28 -6.95 -6.14
C VAL A 186 3.60 -7.46 -6.72
N LYS A 187 4.73 -7.00 -6.19
CA LYS A 187 6.05 -7.36 -6.75
C LYS A 187 6.72 -8.48 -5.96
N CYS A 188 6.65 -8.49 -4.63
CA CYS A 188 7.39 -9.45 -3.80
C CYS A 188 6.59 -10.71 -3.43
N ALA A 189 5.25 -10.71 -3.56
CA ALA A 189 4.50 -11.93 -3.34
C ALA A 189 4.86 -12.95 -4.43
N PRO A 190 5.29 -14.18 -4.06
CA PRO A 190 5.55 -15.20 -5.06
C PRO A 190 4.26 -15.40 -5.86
N LYS A 191 4.33 -15.24 -7.19
CA LYS A 191 3.27 -15.66 -8.10
C LYS A 191 2.94 -17.10 -7.75
N ARG A 192 1.90 -17.33 -6.92
CA ARG A 192 1.34 -18.65 -6.69
C ARG A 192 0.84 -19.11 -8.05
N ARG A 193 1.66 -19.91 -8.74
CA ARG A 193 1.27 -20.62 -9.96
C ARG A 193 0.02 -21.42 -9.59
N ARG A 194 -1.13 -21.02 -10.13
CA ARG A 194 -2.27 -21.91 -10.29
C ARG A 194 -2.06 -22.73 -11.56
#